data_AF-E9HYR7-F1
#
_entry.id   AF-E9HYR7-F1
#
_cell.length_a   1.000
_cell.length_b   1.000
_cell.length_c   1.000
_cell.angle_alpha   90.00
_cell.angle_beta   90.00
_cell.angle_gamma   90.00
#
_symmetry.space_group_name_H-M   'P 1'
#
loop_
_entity.id
_entity.type
_entity.pdbx_description
1 polymer ?
#
loop_
_entity_poly.entity_id
_entity_poly.type
_entity_poly.pdbx_seq_one_letter_code
_entity_poly.pdbx_strand_id
1 'polypeptide(L)'
;LRPFVPRIWDLLFRHCDCNEEGTCNVVAECLGKLTLTDPEGLLPRLRAALNCPSALMRSTIVTAAKFRISDQVQTIDPLLKQCMGDFLQTLQDDVLNVRRVVFIAFNSAAHNKPSLVRDLLDSGLPQLYNETKVRKELFREVEMGSYKHTVDDGQDRGKAAFECMYTSGFVS
;
A
#
# COMPACT_ATOMS: atom_id res chain seq x y z
N LEU A 1 -20.99 -18.76 -1.72
CA LEU A 1 -20.27 -17.53 -2.16
C LEU A 1 -19.57 -17.69 -3.51
N ARG A 2 -18.82 -18.78 -3.76
CA ARG A 2 -18.08 -19.01 -5.03
C ARG A 2 -18.81 -18.65 -6.35
N PRO A 3 -20.09 -19.01 -6.60
CA PRO A 3 -20.76 -18.65 -7.86
C PRO A 3 -21.05 -17.14 -8.00
N PHE A 4 -21.04 -16.37 -6.91
CA PHE A 4 -21.30 -14.93 -6.92
C PHE A 4 -20.01 -14.10 -6.96
N VAL A 5 -18.84 -14.73 -6.76
CA VAL A 5 -17.53 -14.08 -6.74
C VAL A 5 -17.28 -13.18 -7.96
N PRO A 6 -17.54 -13.62 -9.21
CA PRO A 6 -17.36 -12.76 -10.38
C PRO A 6 -18.23 -11.50 -10.35
N ARG A 7 -19.50 -11.64 -9.95
CA ARG A 7 -20.44 -10.50 -9.89
C ARG A 7 -20.07 -9.51 -8.79
N ILE A 8 -19.65 -10.01 -7.62
CA ILE A 8 -19.21 -9.17 -6.51
C ILE A 8 -17.90 -8.46 -6.88
N TRP A 9 -16.97 -9.18 -7.51
CA TRP A 9 -15.74 -8.61 -8.03
C TRP A 9 -16.01 -7.46 -8.98
N ASP A 10 -16.82 -7.68 -10.02
CA ASP A 10 -17.11 -6.65 -11.03
C ASP A 10 -17.79 -5.41 -10.42
N LEU A 11 -18.64 -5.60 -9.41
CA LEU A 11 -19.25 -4.50 -8.68
C LEU A 11 -18.20 -3.70 -7.90
N LEU A 12 -17.41 -4.37 -7.06
CA LEU A 12 -16.36 -3.73 -6.25
C LEU A 12 -15.34 -3.02 -7.14
N PHE A 13 -14.92 -3.67 -8.23
CA PHE A 13 -13.89 -3.16 -9.12
C PHE A 13 -14.31 -1.87 -9.83
N ARG A 14 -15.60 -1.69 -10.13
CA ARG A 14 -16.15 -0.42 -10.67
C ARG A 14 -16.08 0.73 -9.67
N HIS A 15 -16.04 0.43 -8.37
CA HIS A 15 -15.97 1.43 -7.30
C HIS A 15 -14.54 1.69 -6.81
N CYS A 16 -13.52 1.09 -7.44
CA CYS A 16 -12.11 1.36 -7.13
C CYS A 16 -11.64 2.78 -7.51
N ASP A 17 -12.36 3.44 -8.41
CA ASP A 17 -12.08 4.79 -8.92
C ASP A 17 -13.04 5.84 -8.31
N CYS A 18 -13.38 5.66 -7.03
CA CYS A 18 -14.25 6.58 -6.31
C CYS A 18 -13.42 7.71 -5.69
N ASN A 19 -13.93 8.94 -5.69
CA ASN A 19 -13.24 10.07 -5.07
C ASN A 19 -13.39 10.09 -3.54
N GLU A 20 -14.28 9.25 -2.98
CA GLU A 20 -14.46 9.11 -1.54
C GLU A 20 -13.50 8.08 -0.96
N GLU A 21 -12.56 8.55 -0.14
CA GLU A 21 -11.52 7.71 0.48
C GLU A 21 -12.12 6.59 1.36
N GLY A 22 -13.19 6.89 2.11
CA GLY A 22 -13.89 5.90 2.93
C GLY A 22 -14.46 4.76 2.10
N THR A 23 -15.11 5.08 0.98
CA THR A 23 -15.66 4.10 0.03
C THR A 23 -14.54 3.27 -0.60
N CYS A 24 -13.43 3.90 -0.99
CA CYS A 24 -12.27 3.20 -1.54
C CYS A 24 -11.64 2.21 -0.55
N ASN A 25 -11.53 2.58 0.73
CA ASN A 25 -10.99 1.68 1.75
C ASN A 25 -11.87 0.45 1.98
N VAL A 26 -13.20 0.63 2.02
CA VAL A 26 -14.13 -0.49 2.14
C VAL A 26 -14.03 -1.41 0.91
N VAL A 27 -14.00 -0.83 -0.29
CA VAL A 27 -13.82 -1.58 -1.54
C VAL A 27 -12.52 -2.36 -1.54
N ALA A 28 -11.41 -1.72 -1.15
CA ALA A 28 -10.10 -2.35 -1.03
C ALA A 28 -10.11 -3.53 -0.05
N GLU A 29 -10.71 -3.35 1.13
CA GLU A 29 -10.82 -4.42 2.12
C GLU A 29 -11.64 -5.60 1.59
N CYS A 30 -12.77 -5.32 0.95
CA CYS A 30 -13.61 -6.34 0.33
C CYS A 30 -12.88 -7.09 -0.78
N LEU A 31 -12.17 -6.40 -1.67
CA LEU A 31 -11.37 -7.01 -2.73
C LEU A 31 -10.25 -7.90 -2.17
N GLY A 32 -9.55 -7.42 -1.14
CA GLY A 32 -8.56 -8.21 -0.43
C GLY A 32 -9.18 -9.50 0.13
N LYS A 33 -10.27 -9.39 0.88
CA LYS A 33 -10.95 -10.58 1.46
C LYS A 33 -11.43 -11.55 0.37
N LEU A 34 -11.96 -11.03 -0.72
CA LEU A 34 -12.47 -11.83 -1.83
C LEU A 34 -11.35 -12.57 -2.57
N THR A 35 -10.15 -12.00 -2.63
CA THR A 35 -8.94 -12.65 -3.18
C THR A 35 -8.57 -13.94 -2.42
N LEU A 36 -8.92 -14.07 -1.13
CA LEU A 36 -8.70 -15.33 -0.40
C LEU A 36 -9.55 -16.50 -0.91
N THR A 37 -10.65 -16.21 -1.62
CA THR A 37 -11.55 -17.26 -2.11
C THR A 37 -11.07 -17.91 -3.40
N ASP A 38 -10.30 -17.17 -4.20
CA ASP A 38 -9.65 -17.62 -5.44
C ASP A 38 -8.36 -16.81 -5.68
N PRO A 39 -7.27 -17.13 -4.95
CA PRO A 39 -6.01 -16.40 -5.05
C PRO A 39 -5.40 -16.44 -6.46
N GLU A 40 -5.48 -17.59 -7.12
CA GLU A 40 -4.88 -17.81 -8.44
C GLU A 40 -5.62 -17.04 -9.54
N GLY A 41 -6.95 -16.93 -9.47
CA GLY A 41 -7.73 -16.18 -10.45
C GLY A 41 -7.79 -14.67 -10.21
N LEU A 42 -7.70 -14.22 -8.95
CA LEU A 42 -8.00 -12.83 -8.59
C LEU A 42 -6.76 -11.98 -8.30
N LEU A 43 -5.70 -12.57 -7.73
CA LEU A 43 -4.46 -11.84 -7.47
C LEU A 43 -3.81 -11.31 -8.76
N PRO A 44 -3.77 -12.07 -9.89
CA PRO A 44 -3.30 -11.53 -11.15
C PRO A 44 -4.14 -10.36 -11.67
N ARG A 45 -5.44 -10.31 -11.35
CA ARG A 45 -6.31 -9.18 -11.73
C ARG A 45 -5.98 -7.93 -10.93
N LEU A 46 -5.69 -8.07 -9.63
CA LEU A 46 -5.16 -6.95 -8.83
C LEU A 46 -3.83 -6.46 -9.42
N ARG A 47 -2.91 -7.37 -9.70
CA ARG A 47 -1.62 -7.03 -10.32
C ARG A 47 -1.79 -6.27 -11.64
N ALA A 48 -2.67 -6.74 -12.53
CA ALA A 48 -2.92 -6.07 -13.80
C ALA A 48 -3.47 -4.65 -13.61
N ALA A 49 -4.30 -4.43 -12.57
CA ALA A 49 -4.90 -3.14 -12.26
C ALA A 49 -3.89 -2.09 -11.74
N LEU A 50 -2.67 -2.48 -11.37
CA LEU A 50 -1.59 -1.54 -11.03
C LEU A 50 -1.18 -0.68 -12.24
N ASN A 51 -1.46 -1.11 -13.46
CA ASN A 51 -1.19 -0.34 -14.68
C ASN A 51 -2.38 0.53 -15.12
N CYS A 52 -3.44 0.64 -14.31
CA CYS A 52 -4.58 1.48 -14.62
C CYS A 52 -4.16 2.95 -14.67
N PRO A 53 -4.62 3.76 -15.65
CA PRO A 53 -4.33 5.19 -15.70
C PRO A 53 -4.87 5.96 -14.49
N SER A 54 -5.95 5.50 -13.85
CA SER A 54 -6.48 6.13 -12.64
C SER A 54 -5.57 5.87 -11.43
N ALA A 55 -5.09 6.95 -10.83
CA ALA A 55 -4.32 6.88 -9.59
C ALA A 55 -5.17 6.41 -8.40
N LEU A 56 -6.46 6.74 -8.37
CA LEU A 56 -7.38 6.26 -7.33
C LEU A 56 -7.50 4.74 -7.39
N MET A 57 -7.62 4.19 -8.60
CA MET A 57 -7.65 2.74 -8.79
C MET A 57 -6.35 2.11 -8.31
N ARG A 58 -5.18 2.63 -8.73
CA ARG A 58 -3.88 2.09 -8.28
C ARG A 58 -3.75 2.14 -6.75
N SER A 59 -4.11 3.25 -6.11
CA SER A 59 -4.16 3.37 -4.64
C SER A 59 -5.07 2.31 -4.01
N THR A 60 -6.30 2.13 -4.49
CA THR A 60 -7.24 1.13 -3.96
C THR A 60 -6.70 -0.29 -4.09
N ILE A 61 -6.05 -0.62 -5.20
CA ILE A 61 -5.47 -1.94 -5.47
C ILE A 61 -4.30 -2.23 -4.53
N VAL A 62 -3.42 -1.26 -4.29
CA VAL A 62 -2.33 -1.39 -3.31
C VAL A 62 -2.90 -1.56 -1.89
N THR A 63 -3.93 -0.79 -1.52
CA THR A 63 -4.61 -0.94 -0.23
C THR A 63 -5.25 -2.34 -0.10
N ALA A 64 -5.84 -2.88 -1.17
CA ALA A 64 -6.41 -4.22 -1.17
C ALA A 64 -5.34 -5.29 -0.88
N ALA A 65 -4.16 -5.15 -1.48
CA ALA A 65 -3.01 -6.00 -1.20
C ALA A 65 -2.49 -5.83 0.24
N LYS A 66 -2.47 -4.58 0.77
CA LYS A 66 -2.14 -4.32 2.18
C LYS A 66 -3.01 -5.14 3.12
N PHE A 67 -4.32 -5.21 2.86
CA PHE A 67 -5.22 -6.00 3.69
C PHE A 67 -4.95 -7.52 3.66
N ARG A 68 -4.08 -8.02 2.76
CA ARG A 68 -3.64 -9.42 2.76
C ARG A 68 -2.43 -9.68 3.66
N ILE A 69 -1.71 -8.62 4.01
CA ILE A 69 -0.59 -8.68 4.93
C ILE A 69 -1.17 -8.77 6.36
N SER A 70 -0.98 -9.92 6.99
CA SER A 70 -1.40 -10.20 8.37
C SER A 70 -0.35 -11.09 9.00
N ASP A 71 -0.10 -10.99 10.31
CA ASP A 71 0.92 -11.79 11.01
C ASP A 71 0.71 -13.31 10.89
N GLN A 72 -0.52 -13.75 10.59
CA GLN A 72 -0.85 -15.15 10.40
C GLN A 72 -0.37 -15.65 9.04
N VAL A 73 0.19 -16.87 9.02
CA VAL A 73 0.53 -17.59 7.79
C VAL A 73 -0.76 -17.91 7.03
N GLN A 74 -0.83 -17.49 5.77
CA GLN A 74 -1.98 -17.71 4.90
C GLN A 74 -1.55 -18.47 3.64
N THR A 75 -2.48 -19.23 3.07
CA THR A 75 -2.26 -19.98 1.82
C THR A 75 -1.92 -19.08 0.62
N ILE A 76 -2.30 -17.80 0.67
CA ILE A 76 -1.98 -16.81 -0.36
C ILE A 76 -0.53 -16.31 -0.29
N ASP A 77 0.18 -16.49 0.82
CA ASP A 77 1.50 -15.89 1.06
C ASP A 77 2.55 -16.21 -0.03
N PRO A 78 2.65 -17.45 -0.57
CA PRO A 78 3.58 -17.75 -1.67
C PRO A 78 3.27 -16.98 -2.95
N LEU A 79 1.98 -16.89 -3.31
CA LEU A 79 1.53 -16.13 -4.49
C LEU A 79 1.71 -14.64 -4.28
N LEU A 80 1.40 -14.15 -3.08
CA LEU A 80 1.60 -12.76 -2.70
C LEU A 80 3.08 -12.39 -2.82
N LYS A 81 3.99 -13.21 -2.28
CA LYS A 81 5.44 -13.01 -2.39
C LYS A 81 5.90 -12.87 -3.84
N GLN A 82 5.36 -13.67 -4.77
CA GLN A 82 5.72 -13.60 -6.19
C GLN A 82 5.32 -12.28 -6.85
N CYS A 83 4.24 -11.65 -6.40
CA CYS A 83 3.76 -10.38 -6.95
C CYS A 83 4.13 -9.14 -6.13
N MET A 84 4.71 -9.29 -4.93
CA MET A 84 5.09 -8.15 -4.09
C MET A 84 6.02 -7.15 -4.80
N GLY A 85 6.89 -7.64 -5.69
CA GLY A 85 7.75 -6.78 -6.50
C GLY A 85 6.97 -5.81 -7.39
N ASP A 86 5.86 -6.26 -7.99
CA ASP A 86 5.01 -5.42 -8.84
C ASP A 86 4.34 -4.31 -8.02
N PHE A 87 3.86 -4.64 -6.82
CA PHE A 87 3.32 -3.63 -5.90
C PHE A 87 4.40 -2.64 -5.48
N LEU A 88 5.64 -3.09 -5.20
CA LEU A 88 6.71 -2.17 -4.82
C LEU A 88 7.18 -1.25 -5.93
N GLN A 89 7.06 -1.64 -7.20
CA GLN A 89 7.37 -0.76 -8.33
C GLN A 89 6.50 0.52 -8.30
N THR A 90 5.31 0.47 -7.70
CA THR A 90 4.45 1.65 -7.54
C THR A 90 4.96 2.66 -6.48
N LEU A 91 6.09 2.39 -5.81
CA LEU A 91 6.85 3.44 -5.11
C LEU A 91 7.37 4.53 -6.06
N GLN A 92 7.48 4.24 -7.36
CA GLN A 92 7.92 5.18 -8.39
C GLN A 92 6.76 5.84 -9.14
N ASP A 93 5.51 5.62 -8.72
CA ASP A 93 4.31 6.15 -9.39
C ASP A 93 4.34 7.67 -9.56
N ASP A 94 3.82 8.25 -10.63
CA ASP A 94 3.83 9.72 -10.78
C ASP A 94 3.00 10.46 -9.70
N VAL A 95 2.01 9.79 -9.11
CA VAL A 95 1.10 10.37 -8.13
C VAL A 95 1.55 10.09 -6.70
N LEU A 96 1.78 11.16 -5.94
CA LEU A 96 2.24 11.09 -4.55
C LEU A 96 1.37 10.20 -3.67
N ASN A 97 0.04 10.26 -3.81
CA ASN A 97 -0.86 9.45 -2.98
C ASN A 97 -0.64 7.94 -3.18
N VAL A 98 -0.36 7.50 -4.41
CA VAL A 98 -0.07 6.09 -4.70
C VAL A 98 1.21 5.68 -3.98
N ARG A 99 2.30 6.45 -4.11
CA ARG A 99 3.56 6.19 -3.40
C ARG A 99 3.37 6.08 -1.90
N ARG A 100 2.59 6.99 -1.30
CA ARG A 100 2.28 6.99 0.14
C ARG A 100 1.61 5.69 0.58
N VAL A 101 0.61 5.23 -0.16
CA VAL A 101 -0.15 4.01 0.17
C VAL A 101 0.75 2.77 0.06
N VAL A 102 1.59 2.70 -0.97
CA VAL A 102 2.54 1.59 -1.18
C VAL A 102 3.58 1.54 -0.08
N PHE A 103 4.09 2.70 0.32
CA PHE A 103 5.00 2.82 1.44
C PHE A 103 4.37 2.29 2.75
N ILE A 104 3.13 2.67 3.05
CA ILE A 104 2.42 2.16 4.25
C ILE A 104 2.21 0.64 4.16
N ALA A 105 1.85 0.13 2.97
CA ALA A 105 1.66 -1.30 2.75
C ALA A 105 2.97 -2.08 2.93
N PHE A 106 4.07 -1.57 2.38
CA PHE A 106 5.40 -2.15 2.52
C PHE A 106 5.89 -2.14 3.97
N ASN A 107 5.68 -1.02 4.68
CA ASN A 107 6.05 -0.93 6.08
C ASN A 107 5.27 -1.97 6.91
N SER A 108 3.97 -2.09 6.65
CA SER A 108 3.16 -3.14 7.26
C SER A 108 3.69 -4.53 6.92
N ALA A 109 4.13 -4.80 5.68
CA ALA A 109 4.76 -6.07 5.30
C ALA A 109 6.04 -6.33 6.09
N ALA A 110 6.92 -5.33 6.22
CA ALA A 110 8.19 -5.47 6.91
C ALA A 110 8.00 -5.80 8.40
N HIS A 111 7.02 -5.18 9.07
CA HIS A 111 6.72 -5.47 10.48
C HIS A 111 5.95 -6.77 10.68
N ASN A 112 4.90 -7.00 9.89
CA ASN A 112 3.93 -8.07 10.13
C ASN A 112 4.30 -9.38 9.42
N LYS A 113 4.98 -9.28 8.27
CA LYS A 113 5.37 -10.45 7.47
C LYS A 113 6.64 -10.22 6.64
N PRO A 114 7.82 -10.11 7.30
CA PRO A 114 9.08 -9.81 6.61
C PRO A 114 9.42 -10.77 5.47
N SER A 115 8.96 -12.03 5.53
CA SER A 115 9.20 -13.05 4.50
C SER A 115 8.67 -12.67 3.11
N LEU A 116 7.67 -11.78 3.02
CA LEU A 116 7.12 -11.28 1.77
C LEU A 116 8.02 -10.24 1.08
N VAL A 117 8.83 -9.52 1.85
CA VAL A 117 9.55 -8.34 1.37
C VAL A 117 11.06 -8.42 1.55
N ARG A 118 11.57 -9.41 2.29
CA ARG A 118 13.00 -9.59 2.58
C ARG A 118 13.88 -9.49 1.34
N ASP A 119 13.51 -10.20 0.29
CA ASP A 119 14.31 -10.27 -0.96
C ASP A 119 14.18 -9.00 -1.82
N LEU A 120 13.25 -8.10 -1.45
CA LEU A 120 12.97 -6.85 -2.16
C LEU A 120 13.55 -5.64 -1.44
N LEU A 121 13.99 -5.78 -0.18
CA LEU A 121 14.53 -4.71 0.65
C LEU A 121 15.73 -4.03 0.00
N ASP A 122 16.67 -4.80 -0.56
CA ASP A 122 17.88 -4.22 -1.18
C ASP A 122 17.55 -3.25 -2.33
N SER A 123 16.47 -3.54 -3.07
CA SER A 123 15.97 -2.69 -4.17
C SER A 123 15.04 -1.57 -3.71
N GLY A 124 14.29 -1.81 -2.63
CA GLY A 124 13.24 -0.92 -2.12
C GLY A 124 13.77 0.14 -1.16
N LEU A 125 14.79 -0.17 -0.36
CA LEU A 125 15.35 0.71 0.66
C LEU A 125 15.83 2.06 0.09
N PRO A 126 16.56 2.15 -1.03
CA PRO A 126 16.97 3.44 -1.59
C PRO A 126 15.78 4.33 -2.00
N GLN A 127 14.71 3.71 -2.51
CA GLN A 127 13.47 4.41 -2.87
C GLN A 127 12.74 4.86 -1.60
N LEU A 128 12.76 4.03 -0.56
CA LEU A 128 12.24 4.31 0.77
C LEU A 128 12.94 5.52 1.40
N TYR A 129 14.27 5.55 1.39
CA TYR A 129 15.09 6.65 1.89
C TYR A 129 14.85 7.98 1.15
N ASN A 130 14.47 7.93 -0.12
CA ASN A 130 14.14 9.14 -0.90
C ASN A 130 12.74 9.67 -0.60
N GLU A 131 11.81 8.80 -0.19
CA GLU A 131 10.48 9.21 0.28
C GLU A 131 10.48 9.69 1.75
N THR A 132 11.53 9.41 2.53
CA THR A 132 11.71 9.89 3.92
C THR A 132 12.52 11.16 4.06
N LYS A 133 13.14 11.64 2.98
CA LYS A 133 13.74 12.98 2.96
C LYS A 133 12.63 14.00 3.20
N VAL A 134 12.86 14.88 4.18
CA VAL A 134 11.98 15.99 4.53
C VAL A 134 11.64 16.80 3.27
N ARG A 135 10.40 16.68 2.78
CA ARG A 135 9.93 17.44 1.61
C ARG A 135 9.22 18.68 2.07
N LYS A 136 9.73 19.85 1.67
CA LYS A 136 9.19 21.16 2.05
C LYS A 136 7.72 21.36 1.65
N GLU A 137 7.25 20.64 0.63
CA GLU A 137 5.84 20.59 0.20
C GLU A 137 4.88 19.91 1.18
N LEU A 138 5.38 19.22 2.21
CA LEU A 138 4.58 18.57 3.26
C LEU A 138 4.41 19.43 4.51
N PHE A 139 4.99 20.63 4.52
CA PHE A 139 4.88 21.58 5.62
C PHE A 139 3.73 22.54 5.33
N ARG A 140 2.73 22.50 6.19
CA ARG A 140 1.57 23.40 6.15
C ARG A 140 1.61 24.29 7.38
N GLU A 141 1.55 25.60 7.20
CA GLU A 141 1.32 26.52 8.32
C GLU A 141 -0.18 26.60 8.61
N VAL A 142 -0.58 26.23 9.83
CA VAL A 142 -1.94 26.38 10.32
C VAL A 142 -1.98 27.59 11.26
N GLU A 143 -2.74 28.60 10.88
CA GLU A 143 -3.04 29.73 11.76
C GLU A 143 -4.07 29.31 12.82
N MET A 144 -3.63 29.31 14.07
CA MET A 144 -4.43 29.15 15.29
C MET A 144 -4.63 30.54 15.90
N GLY A 145 -5.49 31.36 15.29
CA GLY A 145 -5.70 32.75 15.70
C GLY A 145 -4.42 33.58 15.53
N SER A 146 -3.88 34.13 16.61
CA SER A 146 -2.63 34.92 16.60
C SER A 146 -1.35 34.07 16.54
N TYR A 147 -1.45 32.73 16.51
CA TYR A 147 -0.32 31.81 16.50
C TYR A 147 -0.24 31.04 15.17
N LYS A 148 0.98 30.86 14.66
CA LYS A 148 1.25 30.00 13.50
C LYS A 148 1.85 28.69 13.98
N HIS A 149 1.26 27.56 13.60
CA HIS A 149 1.79 26.23 13.88
C HIS A 149 2.12 25.53 12.56
N THR A 150 3.40 25.22 12.34
CA THR A 150 3.84 24.45 11.18
C THR A 150 3.58 22.97 11.43
N VAL A 151 2.69 22.38 10.63
CA VAL A 151 2.37 20.95 10.63
C VAL A 151 3.21 20.27 9.53
N ASP A 152 3.97 19.24 9.89
CA ASP A 152 4.73 18.40 8.96
C ASP A 152 3.96 17.11 8.66
N ASP A 153 3.26 17.07 7.53
CA ASP A 153 2.51 15.89 7.04
C ASP A 153 3.44 14.74 6.56
N GLY A 154 4.77 14.92 6.66
CA GLY A 154 5.81 13.93 6.40
C GLY A 154 6.37 13.26 7.66
N GLN A 155 6.09 13.79 8.85
CA GLN A 155 6.68 13.34 10.12
C GLN A 155 6.40 11.86 10.41
N ASP A 156 5.15 11.42 10.25
CA ASP A 156 4.75 10.02 10.49
C ASP A 156 5.37 9.06 9.47
N ARG A 157 5.63 9.51 8.23
CA ARG A 157 6.29 8.67 7.21
C ARG A 157 7.78 8.49 7.51
N GLY A 158 8.44 9.55 7.96
CA GLY A 158 9.84 9.48 8.40
C GLY A 158 10.00 8.50 9.57
N LYS A 159 9.11 8.57 10.56
CA LYS A 159 9.11 7.67 11.71
C LYS A 159 8.82 6.21 11.31
N ALA A 160 7.79 5.99 10.50
CA ALA A 160 7.43 4.69 9.98
C ALA A 160 8.58 4.03 9.21
N ALA A 161 9.29 4.77 8.36
CA ALA A 161 10.42 4.22 7.64
C ALA A 161 11.62 3.92 8.55
N PHE A 162 11.87 4.79 9.53
CA PHE A 162 12.93 4.58 10.51
C PHE A 162 12.68 3.31 11.33
N GLU A 163 11.44 3.11 11.80
CA GLU A 163 11.01 1.89 12.49
C GLU A 163 11.12 0.64 11.59
N CYS A 164 10.82 0.79 10.30
CA CYS A 164 10.98 -0.25 9.28
C CYS A 164 12.44 -0.73 9.15
N MET A 165 13.37 0.23 9.09
CA MET A 165 14.81 -0.01 8.98
C MET A 165 15.40 -0.61 10.26
N TYR A 166 14.92 -0.14 11.41
CA TYR A 166 15.32 -0.66 12.72
C TYR A 166 14.84 -2.10 12.93
N THR A 167 13.59 -2.40 12.57
CA THR A 167 12.99 -3.73 12.71
C THR A 167 13.60 -4.74 11.73
N SER A 168 14.06 -4.28 10.57
CA SER A 168 14.74 -5.11 9.56
C SER A 168 16.21 -5.40 9.89
N GLY A 169 16.74 -4.87 11.01
CA GLY A 169 18.09 -5.15 11.50
C GLY A 169 19.21 -4.36 10.82
N PHE A 170 18.91 -3.23 10.16
CA PHE A 170 19.89 -2.44 9.40
C PHE A 170 20.61 -1.35 10.20
N VAL A 171 20.36 -1.24 11.51
CA VAL A 171 21.11 -0.36 12.42
C VAL A 171 21.83 -1.22 13.46
N SER A 172 23.08 -1.59 13.16
CA SER A 172 24.09 -1.99 14.14
C SER A 172 25.32 -1.12 13.96
#